data_AF-A0A968A6X9-F1
#
_entry.id   AF-A0A968A6X9-F1
#
_cell.length_a   1.000
_cell.length_b   1.000
_cell.length_c   1.000
_cell.angle_alpha   90.00
_cell.angle_beta   90.00
_cell.angle_gamma   90.00
#
_symmetry.space_group_name_H-M   'P 1'
#
loop_
_entity.id
_entity.type
_entity.pdbx_description
1 polymer ?
#
loop_
_entity_poly.entity_id
_entity_poly.type
_entity_poly.pdbx_seq_one_letter_code
_entity_poly.pdbx_strand_id
1 'polypeptide(L)' 'KEGLGQSTAIGIGGDPVIGTTHLDAVKLLNDDPDTEAIVLIGEIGGTAEEEAGEWIKDHCDK' A
#
# COMPACT_ATOMS: atom_id res chain seq x y z
N LYS A 1 13.89 14.96 12.74
CA LYS A 1 13.36 13.59 12.57
C LYS A 1 12.04 13.59 13.32
N GLU A 2 10.94 13.35 12.63
CA GLU A 2 9.57 13.60 13.12
C GLU A 2 9.04 12.54 14.11
N GLY A 3 9.92 11.72 14.70
CA GLY A 3 9.49 10.61 15.57
C GLY A 3 8.84 9.44 14.85
N LEU A 4 8.58 9.56 13.54
CA LEU A 4 8.02 8.50 12.70
C LEU A 4 9.11 7.50 12.26
N GLY A 5 8.81 6.22 12.44
CA GLY A 5 9.63 5.09 11.98
C GLY A 5 8.98 4.36 10.80
N GLN A 6 9.68 3.34 10.30
CA GLN A 6 9.15 2.42 9.29
C GLN A 6 8.95 1.06 9.96
N SER A 7 7.70 0.59 10.01
CA SER A 7 7.36 -0.77 10.43
C SER A 7 7.76 -1.76 9.34
N THR A 8 7.23 -1.55 8.14
CA THR A 8 7.37 -2.43 6.98
C THR A 8 7.56 -1.60 5.70
N ALA A 9 8.32 -2.11 4.73
CA ALA A 9 8.30 -1.60 3.35
C ALA A 9 8.14 -2.74 2.35
N ILE A 10 7.28 -2.52 1.35
CA ILE A 10 6.98 -3.49 0.29
C ILE A 10 7.28 -2.82 -1.04
N GLY A 11 8.08 -3.48 -1.88
CA GLY A 11 8.26 -3.12 -3.29
C GLY A 11 7.67 -4.21 -4.17
N ILE A 12 6.74 -3.85 -5.05
CA ILE A 12 5.99 -4.82 -5.88
C ILE A 12 6.64 -5.09 -7.25
N GLY A 13 7.60 -4.26 -7.66
CA GLY A 13 8.26 -4.33 -8.98
C GLY A 13 7.47 -3.61 -10.07
N GLY A 14 8.12 -3.35 -11.21
CA GLY A 14 7.53 -2.63 -12.36
C GLY A 14 7.27 -3.52 -13.59
N ASP A 15 7.36 -4.84 -13.43
CA ASP A 15 7.10 -5.77 -14.53
C ASP A 15 5.59 -5.81 -14.86
N PRO A 16 5.17 -6.03 -16.13
CA PRO A 16 3.75 -6.07 -16.48
C PRO A 16 2.93 -7.18 -15.81
N VAL A 17 3.61 -8.21 -15.29
CA VAL A 17 3.01 -9.31 -14.55
C VAL A 17 3.62 -9.32 -13.16
N ILE A 18 2.85 -8.83 -12.19
CA ILE A 18 3.26 -8.75 -10.79
C ILE A 18 2.59 -9.85 -9.96
N GLY A 19 3.27 -10.28 -8.89
CA GLY A 19 2.72 -11.24 -7.93
C GLY A 19 1.87 -10.59 -6.85
N THR A 20 2.31 -9.44 -6.33
CA THR A 20 1.65 -8.68 -5.26
C THR A 20 1.17 -7.36 -5.84
N THR A 21 -0.11 -7.06 -5.72
CA THR A 21 -0.68 -5.78 -6.19
C THR A 21 -0.55 -4.68 -5.13
N HIS A 22 -0.79 -3.42 -5.52
CA HIS A 22 -0.94 -2.31 -4.56
C HIS A 22 -2.04 -2.59 -3.53
N LEU A 23 -3.18 -3.14 -3.97
CA LEU A 23 -4.29 -3.51 -3.09
C LEU A 23 -3.89 -4.59 -2.07
N ASP A 24 -3.14 -5.60 -2.51
CA ASP A 24 -2.64 -6.65 -1.60
C ASP A 24 -1.66 -6.07 -0.57
N ALA A 25 -0.73 -5.22 -1.02
CA ALA A 25 0.21 -4.55 -0.13
C ALA A 25 -0.49 -3.67 0.91
N VAL A 26 -1.50 -2.90 0.48
CA VAL A 26 -2.31 -2.06 1.38
C VAL A 26 -3.04 -2.91 2.41
N LYS A 27 -3.66 -4.03 2.02
CA LYS A 27 -4.32 -4.94 2.97
C LYS A 27 -3.35 -5.53 3.99
N LEU A 28 -2.17 -5.96 3.53
CA LEU A 28 -1.13 -6.47 4.42
C LEU A 28 -0.67 -5.42 5.44
N LEU A 29 -0.50 -4.17 5.02
CA LEU A 29 -0.14 -3.08 5.92
C LEU A 29 -1.31 -2.65 6.83
N ASN A 30 -2.55 -2.76 6.36
CA ASN A 30 -3.74 -2.51 7.19
C ASN A 30 -3.90 -3.58 8.28
N ASP A 31 -3.54 -4.82 7.99
CA ASP A 31 -3.62 -5.92 8.96
C ASP A 31 -2.42 -5.94 9.93
N ASP A 32 -1.36 -5.17 9.66
CA ASP A 32 -0.18 -5.07 10.52
C ASP A 32 -0.50 -4.19 11.76
N PRO A 33 -0.43 -4.74 12.99
CA PRO A 33 -0.70 -4.00 14.21
C PRO A 33 0.35 -2.92 14.53
N ASP A 34 1.57 -3.04 13.98
CA ASP A 34 2.65 -2.08 14.22
C ASP A 34 2.63 -0.92 13.19
N THR A 35 1.70 -0.96 12.23
CA THR A 35 1.55 0.08 11.20
C THR A 35 0.50 1.11 11.65
N GLU A 36 0.96 2.36 11.81
CA GLU A 36 0.13 3.52 12.21
C GLU A 36 -0.31 4.38 11.02
N ALA A 37 0.38 4.30 9.88
CA ALA A 37 0.05 5.03 8.66
C ALA A 37 0.64 4.34 7.44
N ILE A 38 -0.03 4.49 6.30
CA ILE A 38 0.40 3.89 5.03
C ILE A 38 0.77 4.98 4.04
N VAL A 39 1.93 4.83 3.38
CA VAL A 39 2.34 5.67 2.25
C VAL A 39 2.38 4.81 1.00
N LEU A 40 1.50 5.09 0.05
CA LEU A 40 1.46 4.42 -1.25
C LEU A 40 2.18 5.30 -2.28
N ILE A 41 3.18 4.75 -2.97
CA ILE A 41 3.92 5.44 -4.03
C ILE A 41 3.68 4.67 -5.32
N GLY A 42 2.93 5.30 -6.24
CA GLY A 42 2.58 4.71 -7.53
C GLY A 42 3.56 5.00 -8.66
N GLU A 43 3.25 4.46 -9.82
CA GLU A 43 3.91 4.71 -11.11
C GLU A 43 2.84 5.06 -12.16
N ILE A 44 3.21 5.82 -13.20
CA ILE A 44 2.25 6.14 -14.26
C ILE A 44 1.81 4.87 -15.02
N GLY A 45 0.50 4.63 -15.09
CA GLY A 45 -0.12 3.61 -15.94
C GLY A 45 -0.90 2.54 -15.17
N GLY A 46 -1.96 2.02 -15.77
CA GLY A 46 -2.87 1.07 -15.11
C GLY A 46 -3.90 1.77 -14.23
N THR A 47 -4.47 1.02 -13.28
CA THR A 47 -5.52 1.45 -12.33
C THR A 47 -5.28 0.95 -10.91
N ALA A 48 -4.06 0.47 -10.62
CA ALA A 48 -3.77 -0.26 -9.39
C ALA A 48 -3.89 0.62 -8.14
N GLU A 49 -3.48 1.88 -8.26
CA GLU A 49 -3.56 2.90 -7.22
C GLU A 49 -5.01 3.34 -6.98
N GLU A 50 -5.82 3.47 -8.03
CA GLU A 50 -7.24 3.78 -7.92
C GLU A 50 -8.01 2.64 -7.24
N GLU A 51 -7.76 1.39 -7.63
CA GLU A 51 -8.37 0.21 -7.00
C GLU A 51 -8.01 0.10 -5.50
N ALA A 52 -6.75 0.36 -5.16
CA ALA A 52 -6.32 0.46 -3.77
C ALA A 52 -7.01 1.62 -3.04
N GLY A 53 -7.12 2.79 -3.68
CA GLY A 53 -7.76 3.98 -3.12
C GLY A 53 -9.26 3.80 -2.85
N GLU A 54 -9.99 3.16 -3.75
CA GLU A 54 -11.40 2.79 -3.56
C GLU A 54 -11.56 1.86 -2.36
N TRP A 55 -10.70 0.84 -2.25
CA TRP A 55 -10.73 -0.06 -1.10
C TRP A 55 -10.40 0.66 0.21
N ILE A 56 -9.36 1.50 0.21
CA ILE A 56 -8.92 2.29 1.38
C ILE A 56 -10.07 3.12 1.93
N LYS A 57 -10.79 3.82 1.05
CA LYS A 57 -11.90 4.68 1.43
C LYS A 57 -12.98 3.96 2.23
N ASP A 58 -13.24 2.70 1.90
CA ASP A 58 -14.35 1.94 2.47
C ASP A 58 -13.92 0.99 3.61
N HIS A 59 -12.63 0.63 3.73
CA HIS A 59 -12.17 -0.45 4.61
C HIS A 59 -10.93 -0.14 5.46
N CYS A 60 -10.08 0.82 5.08
CA CYS A 60 -8.83 1.09 5.79
C CYS A 60 -9.11 1.81 7.12
N ASP A 61 -8.50 1.32 8.19
CA ASP A 61 -8.65 1.87 9.55
C ASP A 61 -7.34 2.39 10.15
N LYS A 62 -6.28 2.44 9.32
CA LYS A 62 -5.04 3.19 9.60
C LYS A 62 -5.20 4.68 9.36
#